data_AF-A0A1F5ETF3-F1
#
_entry.id   AF-A0A1F5ETF3-F1
#
_cell.length_a   1.000
_cell.length_b   1.000
_cell.length_c   1.000
_cell.angle_alpha   90.00
_cell.angle_beta   90.00
_cell.angle_gamma   90.00
#
_symmetry.space_group_name_H-M   'P 1'
#
loop_
_entity.id
_entity.type
_entity.pdbx_description
1 polymer ?
#
loop_
_entity_poly.entity_id
_entity_poly.type
_entity_poly.pdbx_seq_one_letter_code
_entity_poly.pdbx_strand_id
1 'polypeptide(L)' 'MATLIEQAVASGKYSTKSEFFRSLVRDWSERKLAIELKESRNEMKEGNRKLLRSLKDLR' A
#
# COMPACT_ATOMS: atom_id res chain seq x y z
N MET A 1 -15.76 17.55 -8.87
CA MET A 1 -14.88 16.37 -8.89
C MET A 1 -14.00 16.32 -10.14
N ALA A 2 -14.58 16.34 -11.35
CA ALA A 2 -13.81 16.32 -12.59
C ALA A 2 -12.80 17.47 -12.75
N THR A 3 -13.19 18.69 -12.37
CA THR A 3 -12.34 19.89 -12.40
C THR A 3 -11.13 19.80 -11.46
N LEU A 4 -11.32 19.20 -10.28
CA LEU A 4 -10.25 18.98 -9.29
C LEU A 4 -9.22 17.97 -9.80
N ILE A 5 -9.69 16.89 -10.47
CA ILE A 5 -8.81 15.89 -11.10
C ILE A 5 -8.02 16.55 -12.24
N GLU A 6 -8.67 17.37 -13.06
CA GLU A 6 -8.01 18.08 -14.16
C GLU A 6 -6.96 19.06 -13.65
N GLN A 7 -7.21 19.78 -12.57
CA GLN A 7 -6.22 20.63 -11.90
C GLN A 7 -5.06 19.82 -11.30
N ALA A 8 -5.32 18.64 -10.74
CA ALA A 8 -4.28 17.76 -10.19
C ALA A 8 -3.39 17.13 -11.28
N VAL A 9 -3.97 16.82 -12.44
CA VAL A 9 -3.23 16.38 -13.64
C VAL A 9 -2.43 17.55 -14.23
N ALA A 10 -3.06 18.73 -14.39
CA ALA A 10 -2.43 19.93 -14.95
C ALA A 10 -1.32 20.53 -14.07
N SER A 11 -1.37 20.34 -12.74
CA SER A 11 -0.31 20.76 -11.82
C SER A 11 0.95 19.87 -11.86
N GLY A 12 1.01 18.91 -12.79
CA GLY A 12 2.26 18.41 -13.34
C GLY A 12 2.84 17.15 -12.71
N LYS A 13 2.05 16.37 -11.94
CA LYS A 13 2.50 15.09 -11.39
C LYS A 13 1.95 13.85 -12.10
N TYR A 14 0.96 14.01 -12.99
CA TYR A 14 0.30 12.90 -13.67
C TYR A 14 0.05 13.27 -15.13
N SER A 15 0.40 12.37 -16.04
CA SER A 15 0.25 12.53 -17.49
C SER A 15 -1.18 12.28 -17.95
N THR A 16 -1.97 11.51 -17.19
CA THR A 16 -3.36 11.16 -17.51
C THR A 16 -4.23 11.06 -16.25
N LYS A 17 -5.56 11.16 -16.41
CA LYS A 17 -6.52 10.89 -15.33
C LYS A 17 -6.35 9.47 -14.75
N SER A 18 -6.12 8.47 -15.59
CA SER A 18 -5.89 7.09 -15.16
C SER A 18 -4.62 6.94 -14.31
N GLU A 19 -3.59 7.73 -14.59
CA GLU A 19 -2.36 7.75 -13.78
C GLU A 19 -2.59 8.36 -12.41
N PHE A 20 -3.35 9.45 -12.33
CA PHE A 20 -3.78 10.04 -11.06
C PHE A 20 -4.57 9.03 -10.21
N PHE A 21 -5.50 8.28 -10.79
CA PHE A 21 -6.21 7.25 -10.03
C PHE A 21 -5.31 6.08 -9.61
N ARG A 22 -4.36 5.67 -10.46
CA ARG A 22 -3.37 4.63 -10.10
C ARG A 22 -2.50 5.06 -8.92
N SER A 23 -2.10 6.33 -8.83
CA SER A 23 -1.33 6.81 -7.68
C SER A 23 -2.17 6.85 -6.40
N LEU A 24 -3.43 7.29 -6.47
CA LEU A 24 -4.33 7.25 -5.30
C LEU A 24 -4.53 5.83 -4.76
N VAL A 25 -4.73 4.85 -5.65
CA VAL A 25 -4.86 3.44 -5.27
C VAL A 25 -3.55 2.93 -4.66
N ARG A 26 -2.40 3.31 -5.23
CA ARG A 26 -1.09 2.96 -4.69
C ARG A 26 -0.90 3.53 -3.28
N ASP A 27 -1.14 4.82 -3.08
CA ASP A 27 -0.99 5.48 -1.79
C ASP A 27 -1.90 4.84 -0.72
N TRP A 28 -3.13 4.50 -1.09
CA TRP A 28 -4.04 3.76 -0.21
C TRP A 28 -3.51 2.37 0.13
N SER A 29 -3.03 1.63 -0.88
CA SER A 29 -2.49 0.28 -0.68
C SER A 29 -1.24 0.28 0.20
N GLU A 30 -0.35 1.27 0.04
CA GLU A 30 0.87 1.41 0.84
C GLU A 30 0.56 1.70 2.30
N ARG A 31 -0.42 2.55 2.58
CA ARG A 31 -0.89 2.83 3.95
C ARG A 31 -1.47 1.58 4.60
N LYS A 32 -2.29 0.83 3.85
CA LYS A 32 -2.87 -0.43 4.33
C LYS A 32 -1.77 -1.45 4.64
N LEU A 33 -0.82 -1.65 3.71
CA LEU A 33 0.35 -2.50 3.91
C LEU A 33 1.17 -2.12 5.15
N ALA A 34 1.37 -0.82 5.39
CA ALA A 34 2.10 -0.35 6.56
C ALA A 34 1.39 -0.69 7.89
N ILE A 35 0.06 -0.64 7.92
CA ILE A 35 -0.76 -1.03 9.08
C ILE A 35 -0.65 -2.54 9.30
N GLU A 36 -0.89 -3.34 8.26
CA GLU A 36 -0.83 -4.81 8.34
C GLU A 36 0.56 -5.30 8.77
N LEU A 37 1.64 -4.67 8.28
CA LEU A 37 3.00 -4.97 8.71
C LEU A 37 3.24 -4.63 10.18
N LYS A 38 2.65 -3.54 10.68
CA LYS A 38 2.76 -3.15 12.09
C LYS A 38 2.02 -4.15 12.98
N GLU A 39 0.83 -4.56 12.58
CA GLU A 39 0.04 -5.58 13.27
C GLU A 39 0.78 -6.92 13.31
N SER A 40 1.28 -7.39 12.17
CA SER A 40 2.09 -8.60 12.09
C SER A 40 3.34 -8.54 13.00
N ARG A 41 4.01 -7.39 13.07
CA ARG A 41 5.15 -7.20 13.99
C ARG A 41 4.74 -7.27 15.46
N ASN A 42 3.53 -6.82 15.82
CA ASN A 42 3.01 -6.92 17.18
C ASN A 42 2.67 -8.38 17.52
N GLU A 43 1.99 -9.09 16.61
CA GLU A 43 1.70 -10.53 16.76
C GLU A 43 3.00 -11.33 16.96
N MET A 44 4.06 -10.98 16.23
CA MET A 44 5.38 -11.60 16.40
C MET A 44 6.02 -11.35 17.76
N LYS A 45 5.76 -10.19 18.39
CA LYS A 45 6.24 -9.86 19.75
C LYS A 45 5.43 -10.58 20.83
N GLU A 46 4.14 -10.74 20.61
CA GLU A 46 3.21 -11.45 21.50
C GLU A 46 3.43 -12.98 21.51
N GLY A 47 4.26 -13.49 20.58
CA GLY A 47 4.62 -14.90 20.49
C GLY A 47 3.82 -15.68 19.45
N ASN A 48 2.84 -15.04 18.80
CA ASN A 48 2.02 -15.60 17.73
C ASN A 48 2.76 -15.56 16.39
N ARG A 49 3.90 -16.26 16.30
CA ARG A 49 4.75 -16.31 15.09
C ARG A 49 5.01 -17.73 14.60
N LYS A 50 4.96 -17.92 13.29
CA LYS A 50 5.49 -19.11 12.62
C LYS A 50 6.93 -18.82 12.19
N LEU A 51 7.91 -19.43 12.86
CA LEU A 51 9.31 -19.35 12.43
C LEU A 51 9.50 -20.22 11.20
N LEU A 52 9.60 -19.59 10.03
CA LEU A 52 9.97 -20.26 8.79
C LEU A 52 11.49 -20.41 8.77
N ARG A 53 11.99 -21.65 8.75
CA ARG A 53 13.43 -21.93 8.60
C ARG A 53 13.84 -21.89 7.13
N SER A 54 12.88 -22.08 6.22
CA SER A 54 13.06 -21.99 4.79
C SER A 54 11.75 -21.63 4.07
N LEU A 55 11.85 -21.27 2.79
CA LEU A 55 10.67 -21.04 1.93
C LEU A 55 9.77 -22.27 1.78
N LYS A 56 10.28 -23.49 2.05
CA LYS A 56 9.45 -24.71 2.05
C LYS A 56 8.42 -24.70 3.18
N ASP A 57 8.70 -24.00 4.26
CA ASP A 57 7.86 -23.95 5.46
C ASP A 57 6.67 -22.97 5.29
N LEU A 58 6.68 -22.18 4.21
CA LEU A 58 5.69 -21.13 3.91
C LEU A 58 4.32 -21.69 3.46
N ARG A 59 4.21 -23.00 3.30
CA ARG A 59 3.01 -23.66 2.76
C ARG A 59 2.04 -24.11 3.85
#